data_AF-A0A7H0HQ63-F1
#
_entry.id   AF-A0A7H0HQ63-F1
#
_cell.length_a   1.000
_cell.length_b   1.000
_cell.length_c   1.000
_cell.angle_alpha   90.00
_cell.angle_beta   90.00
_cell.angle_gamma   90.00
#
_symmetry.space_group_name_H-M   'P 1'
#
loop_
_entity.id
_entity.type
_entity.pdbx_description
1 polymer ?
#
loop_
_entity_poly.entity_id
_entity_poly.type
_entity_poly.pdbx_seq_one_letter_code
_entity_poly.pdbx_strand_id
1 'polypeptide(L)'
;MTSPAGAGGPRTGEGGTGSGAGGAGTAGTETGTGGRSGGEAGGPRGGIVVGVGASRGVPADEVVDLVLATLRDAGLRTDEVTGLATLDRRASEPGIVAAAARLGVPVTAYPAGRLAAVAVPGGSASVLAAVGTPSVAEAAALAGGGDLLVPKRTSRPEGRPAGVTCAIAREGGGRPGASAGTGRQKG
;
A
#
# COMPACT_ATOMS: atom_id res chain seq x y z
N MET A 1 1.80 -33.38 -26.49
CA MET A 1 1.80 -32.60 -27.74
C MET A 1 0.36 -32.43 -28.17
N THR A 2 -0.09 -31.18 -28.31
CA THR A 2 -1.15 -30.68 -29.21
C THR A 2 -1.76 -29.43 -28.61
N SER A 3 -1.32 -28.29 -29.15
CA SER A 3 -1.98 -26.99 -29.10
C SER A 3 -3.33 -27.05 -29.82
N PRO A 4 -4.12 -25.97 -29.72
CA PRO A 4 -4.62 -25.41 -30.98
C PRO A 4 -4.24 -23.94 -31.15
N ALA A 5 -3.71 -23.67 -32.34
CA ALA A 5 -3.44 -22.35 -32.88
C ALA A 5 -4.71 -21.74 -33.49
N GLY A 6 -4.72 -20.41 -33.57
CA GLY A 6 -5.85 -19.60 -34.02
C GLY A 6 -6.12 -19.61 -35.53
N ALA A 7 -7.19 -18.90 -35.90
CA ALA A 7 -7.51 -18.47 -37.25
C ALA A 7 -8.14 -17.07 -37.15
N GLY A 8 -7.72 -16.16 -38.03
CA GLY A 8 -8.14 -14.76 -38.04
C GLY A 8 -8.89 -14.34 -39.31
N GLY A 9 -9.39 -13.10 -39.23
CA GLY A 9 -9.78 -12.22 -40.35
C GLY A 9 -11.27 -12.25 -40.75
N PRO A 10 -11.75 -11.29 -41.58
CA PRO A 10 -11.31 -9.91 -41.77
C PRO A 10 -12.47 -8.87 -41.63
N ARG A 11 -12.05 -7.61 -41.77
CA ARG A 11 -12.80 -6.35 -41.72
C ARG A 11 -13.81 -6.20 -42.86
N THR A 12 -14.95 -5.57 -42.57
CA THR A 12 -15.76 -4.80 -43.53
C THR A 12 -16.13 -3.47 -42.90
N GLY A 13 -15.99 -2.40 -43.68
CA GLY A 13 -16.45 -1.07 -43.36
C GLY A 13 -17.18 -0.50 -44.56
N GLU A 14 -18.20 0.30 -44.29
CA GLU A 14 -18.89 1.26 -45.17
C GLU A 14 -19.44 2.32 -44.19
N GLY A 15 -19.29 3.63 -44.33
CA GLY A 15 -19.51 4.47 -45.51
C GLY A 15 -20.68 5.40 -45.15
N GLY A 16 -20.45 6.71 -45.09
CA GLY A 16 -21.52 7.69 -44.79
C GLY A 16 -21.02 9.13 -44.83
N THR A 17 -21.38 9.82 -45.91
CA THR A 17 -20.96 11.17 -46.34
C THR A 17 -21.98 12.26 -45.98
N GLY A 18 -21.53 13.53 -46.00
CA GLY A 18 -22.37 14.74 -46.14
C GLY A 18 -22.04 15.82 -45.11
N SER A 19 -21.28 16.88 -45.44
CA SER A 19 -21.70 18.14 -46.10
C SER A 19 -22.54 19.04 -45.17
N GLY A 20 -22.24 20.30 -44.88
CA GLY A 20 -21.23 21.26 -45.34
C GLY A 20 -21.48 22.65 -44.71
N ALA A 21 -20.65 23.63 -45.10
CA ALA A 21 -20.75 25.09 -44.89
C ALA A 21 -20.63 25.60 -43.44
N GLY A 22 -19.86 26.63 -43.09
CA GLY A 22 -19.26 27.74 -43.84
C GLY A 22 -19.36 28.98 -42.93
N GLY A 23 -18.29 29.76 -42.78
CA GLY A 23 -18.36 31.01 -42.01
C GLY A 23 -17.00 31.56 -41.57
N ALA A 24 -16.51 32.56 -42.30
CA ALA A 24 -15.34 33.36 -41.98
C ALA A 24 -15.61 34.31 -40.79
N GLY A 25 -14.57 34.62 -40.01
CA GLY A 25 -14.66 35.62 -38.94
C GLY A 25 -13.36 35.83 -38.17
N THR A 26 -12.52 36.72 -38.71
CA THR A 26 -11.65 37.71 -38.05
C THR A 26 -10.89 37.38 -36.75
N ALA A 27 -9.60 37.69 -36.79
CA ALA A 27 -8.64 37.73 -35.71
C ALA A 27 -9.14 38.38 -34.40
N GLY A 28 -8.84 37.70 -33.30
CA GLY A 28 -8.76 38.24 -31.95
C GLY A 28 -7.56 37.61 -31.26
N THR A 29 -6.56 38.42 -30.95
CA THR A 29 -5.43 38.04 -30.08
C THR A 29 -5.92 37.99 -28.64
N GLU A 30 -5.85 36.82 -28.01
CA GLU A 30 -5.98 36.70 -26.57
C GLU A 30 -5.13 35.54 -26.03
N THR A 31 -4.20 35.91 -25.17
CA THR A 31 -3.40 35.08 -24.28
C THR A 31 -4.29 34.28 -23.32
N GLY A 32 -4.04 32.98 -23.14
CA GLY A 32 -4.61 32.28 -21.98
C GLY A 32 -4.61 30.76 -22.02
N THR A 33 -3.68 30.17 -21.26
CA THR A 33 -3.82 28.92 -20.48
C THR A 33 -4.13 27.62 -21.21
N GLY A 34 -3.17 26.68 -21.16
CA GLY A 34 -3.25 25.36 -21.75
C GLY A 34 -4.39 24.49 -21.21
N GLY A 35 -5.07 23.82 -22.13
CA GLY A 35 -5.94 22.69 -21.84
C GLY A 35 -5.10 21.42 -21.66
N ARG A 36 -4.66 21.16 -20.43
CA ARG A 36 -4.37 19.77 -20.01
C ARG A 36 -5.70 19.12 -19.71
N SER A 37 -6.04 18.09 -20.48
CA SER A 37 -7.16 17.18 -20.20
C SER A 37 -7.03 16.67 -18.76
N GLY A 38 -7.91 17.17 -17.89
CA GLY A 38 -7.97 16.85 -16.47
C GLY A 38 -8.88 15.66 -16.17
N GLY A 39 -8.56 14.99 -15.07
CA GLY A 39 -9.34 13.95 -14.39
C GLY A 39 -8.36 12.95 -13.75
N GLU A 40 -7.93 13.06 -12.50
CA GLU A 40 -8.54 13.67 -11.32
C GLU A 40 -7.43 14.11 -10.35
N ALA A 41 -7.56 15.32 -9.80
CA ALA A 41 -6.68 15.83 -8.76
C ALA A 41 -6.90 15.03 -7.47
N GLY A 42 -6.12 13.98 -7.27
CA GLY A 42 -6.03 13.36 -5.95
C GLY A 42 -5.44 14.37 -4.99
N GLY A 43 -6.25 14.90 -4.06
CA GLY A 43 -5.78 15.63 -2.88
C GLY A 43 -4.69 14.84 -2.13
N PRO A 44 -4.00 15.43 -1.14
CA PRO A 44 -2.78 14.86 -0.57
C PRO A 44 -2.99 13.38 -0.28
N ARG A 45 -2.39 12.53 -1.12
CA ARG A 45 -2.47 11.10 -0.96
C ARG A 45 -1.75 10.83 0.35
N GLY A 46 -2.51 10.45 1.38
CA GLY A 46 -1.94 10.13 2.68
C GLY A 46 -0.81 9.13 2.51
N GLY A 47 0.16 9.20 3.42
CA GLY A 47 1.28 8.28 3.45
C GLY A 47 0.85 6.82 3.50
N ILE A 48 1.79 5.93 3.22
CA ILE A 48 1.55 4.49 3.25
C ILE A 48 2.24 3.91 4.48
N VAL A 49 1.47 3.18 5.29
CA VAL A 49 2.00 2.44 6.43
C VAL A 49 2.04 0.97 6.07
N VAL A 50 3.18 0.33 6.38
CA VAL A 50 3.37 -1.10 6.18
C VAL A 50 3.33 -1.80 7.54
N GLY A 51 2.27 -2.57 7.78
CA GLY A 51 2.18 -3.41 8.95
C GLY A 51 3.01 -4.67 8.77
N VAL A 52 3.85 -5.01 9.76
CA VAL A 52 4.80 -6.13 9.70
C VAL A 52 4.62 -7.04 10.91
N GLY A 53 4.37 -8.32 10.66
CA GLY A 53 4.48 -9.40 11.62
C GLY A 53 5.73 -10.22 11.34
N ALA A 54 6.50 -10.52 12.38
CA ALA A 54 7.72 -11.32 12.25
C ALA A 54 7.86 -12.37 13.35
N SER A 55 8.43 -13.51 12.98
CA SER A 55 8.99 -14.51 13.88
C SER A 55 10.29 -13.99 14.51
N ARG A 56 10.75 -14.65 15.58
CA ARG A 56 12.00 -14.29 16.24
C ARG A 56 13.20 -14.68 15.38
N GLY A 57 14.23 -13.84 15.33
CA GLY A 57 15.46 -14.06 14.60
C GLY A 57 15.34 -13.90 13.09
N VAL A 58 14.28 -13.27 12.57
CA VAL A 58 14.17 -13.05 11.12
C VAL A 58 15.28 -12.10 10.65
N PRO A 59 15.90 -12.38 9.50
CA PRO A 59 16.85 -11.46 8.91
C PRO A 59 16.13 -10.22 8.37
N ALA A 60 16.79 -9.07 8.45
CA ALA A 60 16.27 -7.81 7.94
C ALA A 60 16.01 -7.87 6.42
N ASP A 61 16.83 -8.63 5.68
CA ASP A 61 16.66 -8.82 4.24
C ASP A 61 15.30 -9.44 3.92
N GLU A 62 14.85 -10.45 4.67
CA GLU A 62 13.53 -11.07 4.43
C GLU A 62 12.38 -10.08 4.64
N VAL A 63 12.51 -9.16 5.60
CA VAL A 63 11.52 -8.11 5.84
C VAL A 63 11.53 -7.11 4.68
N VAL A 64 12.71 -6.60 4.32
CA VAL A 64 12.86 -5.61 3.23
C VAL A 64 12.40 -6.19 1.90
N ASP A 65 12.81 -7.41 1.56
CA ASP A 65 12.44 -8.08 0.32
C ASP A 65 10.93 -8.26 0.21
N LEU A 66 10.28 -8.70 1.29
CA LEU A 66 8.83 -8.85 1.29
C LEU A 66 8.12 -7.50 1.12
N VAL A 67 8.57 -6.45 1.80
CA VAL A 67 7.98 -5.11 1.70
C VAL A 67 8.14 -4.55 0.29
N LEU A 68 9.36 -4.56 -0.25
CA LEU A 68 9.64 -4.03 -1.59
C LEU A 68 8.90 -4.82 -2.68
N ALA A 69 8.86 -6.15 -2.58
CA ALA A 69 8.08 -6.97 -3.51
C ALA A 69 6.59 -6.64 -3.44
N THR A 70 6.04 -6.47 -2.23
CA THR A 70 4.63 -6.15 -2.04
C THR A 70 4.26 -4.78 -2.58
N LEU A 71 5.10 -3.77 -2.37
CA LEU A 71 4.94 -2.43 -2.94
C LEU A 71 4.98 -2.47 -4.47
N ARG A 72 6.00 -3.12 -5.04
CA ARG A 72 6.18 -3.26 -6.49
C ARG A 72 4.98 -3.93 -7.15
N ASP A 73 4.53 -5.04 -6.59
CA ASP A 73 3.39 -5.79 -7.14
C ASP A 73 2.07 -5.02 -7.03
N ALA A 74 1.97 -4.06 -6.10
CA ALA A 74 0.82 -3.18 -5.95
C ALA A 74 0.94 -1.86 -6.76
N GLY A 75 2.06 -1.65 -7.46
CA GLY A 75 2.34 -0.40 -8.19
C GLY A 75 2.56 0.81 -7.27
N LEU A 76 2.94 0.58 -6.01
CA LEU A 76 3.20 1.60 -5.00
C LEU A 76 4.69 1.93 -4.95
N ARG A 77 5.03 3.17 -4.61
CA ARG A 77 6.42 3.60 -4.52
C ARG A 77 6.93 3.52 -3.09
N THR A 78 8.20 3.17 -2.92
CA THR A 78 8.84 3.08 -1.60
C THR A 78 8.89 4.43 -0.88
N ASP A 79 8.96 5.54 -1.60
CA ASP A 79 8.96 6.89 -1.01
C ASP A 79 7.59 7.36 -0.53
N GLU A 80 6.51 6.63 -0.85
CA GLU A 80 5.21 6.84 -0.22
C GLU A 80 5.13 6.20 1.18
N VAL A 81 6.09 5.33 1.53
CA VAL A 81 6.08 4.67 2.85
C VAL A 81 6.49 5.65 3.93
N THR A 82 5.60 5.89 4.88
CA THR A 82 5.83 6.81 6.02
C THR A 82 6.26 6.09 7.29
N GLY A 83 6.07 4.77 7.37
CA GLY A 83 6.43 4.00 8.55
C GLY A 83 6.18 2.50 8.42
N LEU A 84 6.91 1.74 9.24
CA LEU A 84 6.54 0.37 9.57
C LEU A 84 5.68 0.37 10.85
N ALA A 85 4.68 -0.48 10.90
CA ALA A 85 3.86 -0.71 12.08
C ALA A 85 3.97 -2.16 12.54
N THR A 86 4.05 -2.42 13.84
CA THR A 86 4.13 -3.78 14.37
C THR A 86 3.51 -3.90 15.76
N LEU A 87 3.46 -5.13 16.28
CA LEU A 87 3.09 -5.42 17.65
C LEU A 87 4.22 -5.03 18.61
N ASP A 88 3.88 -4.43 19.74
CA ASP A 88 4.81 -3.97 20.79
C ASP A 88 5.95 -4.94 21.14
N ARG A 89 5.65 -6.21 21.37
CA ARG A 89 6.65 -7.25 21.69
C ARG A 89 7.66 -7.52 20.56
N ARG A 90 7.41 -6.98 19.37
CA ARG A 90 8.25 -7.08 18.17
C ARG A 90 8.93 -5.76 17.79
N ALA A 91 8.66 -4.66 18.50
CA ALA A 91 9.21 -3.34 18.20
C ALA A 91 10.75 -3.30 18.22
N SER A 92 11.36 -4.03 19.16
CA SER A 92 12.82 -4.10 19.32
C SER A 92 13.45 -5.27 18.59
N GLU A 93 12.71 -5.96 17.70
CA GLU A 93 13.27 -7.10 17.00
C GLU A 93 14.34 -6.65 16.00
N PRO A 94 15.58 -7.19 16.05
CA PRO A 94 16.67 -6.68 15.21
C PRO A 94 16.35 -6.67 13.72
N GLY A 95 15.65 -7.70 13.23
CA GLY A 95 15.23 -7.77 11.82
C GLY A 95 14.29 -6.63 11.41
N ILE A 96 13.35 -6.24 12.27
CA ILE A 96 12.40 -5.13 12.00
C ILE A 96 13.12 -3.79 12.09
N VAL A 97 13.91 -3.58 13.15
CA VAL A 97 14.64 -2.32 13.36
C VAL A 97 15.63 -2.06 12.23
N ALA A 98 16.40 -3.08 11.83
CA ALA A 98 17.34 -2.97 10.73
C ALA A 98 16.63 -2.78 9.37
N ALA A 99 15.48 -3.42 9.15
CA ALA A 99 14.69 -3.19 7.94
C ALA A 99 14.16 -1.75 7.87
N ALA A 100 13.63 -1.22 8.97
CA ALA A 100 13.17 0.17 9.06
C ALA A 100 14.30 1.17 8.78
N ALA A 101 15.49 0.92 9.34
CA ALA A 101 16.68 1.74 9.08
C ALA A 101 17.09 1.72 7.60
N ARG A 102 17.01 0.57 6.93
CA ARG A 102 17.32 0.44 5.49
C ARG A 102 16.28 1.12 4.60
N LEU A 103 15.01 1.12 5.02
CA LEU A 103 13.93 1.81 4.33
C LEU A 103 13.88 3.31 4.66
N GLY A 104 14.61 3.77 5.67
CA GLY A 104 14.64 5.17 6.09
C GLY A 104 13.36 5.65 6.79
N VAL A 105 12.59 4.74 7.39
CA VAL A 105 11.28 5.02 7.99
C VAL A 105 11.22 4.62 9.47
N PRO A 106 10.40 5.28 10.31
CA PRO A 106 10.22 4.91 11.71
C PRO A 106 9.47 3.58 11.88
N VAL A 107 9.61 2.98 13.06
CA VAL A 107 8.78 1.85 13.52
C VAL A 107 7.79 2.34 14.56
N THR A 108 6.51 2.11 14.32
CA THR A 108 5.43 2.33 15.29
C THR A 108 4.99 1.02 15.89
N ALA A 109 4.95 0.97 17.22
CA ALA A 109 4.62 -0.22 17.99
C ALA A 109 3.24 -0.08 18.62
N TYR A 110 2.40 -1.10 18.48
CA TYR A 110 1.04 -1.10 19.01
C TYR A 110 0.83 -2.26 19.99
N PRO A 111 0.15 -2.04 21.13
CA PRO A 111 -0.15 -3.11 22.07
C PRO A 111 -1.18 -4.08 21.50
N ALA A 112 -1.11 -5.35 21.91
CA ALA A 112 -1.98 -6.42 21.41
C ALA A 112 -3.47 -6.08 21.53
N GLY A 113 -3.89 -5.46 22.65
CA GLY A 113 -5.28 -5.06 22.86
C GLY A 113 -5.76 -4.01 21.87
N ARG A 114 -4.89 -3.09 21.44
CA ARG A 114 -5.23 -2.09 20.41
C ARG A 114 -5.39 -2.77 19.06
N LEU A 115 -4.46 -3.65 18.68
CA LEU A 115 -4.51 -4.37 17.41
C LEU A 115 -5.74 -5.28 17.32
N ALA A 116 -6.14 -5.91 18.43
CA ALA A 116 -7.34 -6.74 18.49
C ALA A 116 -8.64 -5.96 18.27
N ALA A 117 -8.65 -4.65 18.55
CA ALA A 117 -9.80 -3.77 18.34
C ALA A 117 -9.87 -3.18 16.92
N VAL A 118 -8.82 -3.38 16.10
CA VAL A 118 -8.80 -2.87 14.71
C VAL A 118 -9.70 -3.74 13.84
N ALA A 119 -10.68 -3.11 13.20
CA ALA A 119 -11.50 -3.77 12.19
C ALA A 119 -10.65 -4.04 10.93
N VAL A 120 -10.56 -5.31 10.55
CA VAL A 120 -9.90 -5.74 9.31
C VAL A 120 -10.90 -6.41 8.37
N PRO A 121 -10.84 -6.12 7.06
CA PRO A 121 -11.68 -6.79 6.07
C PRO A 121 -11.54 -8.32 6.16
N GLY A 122 -12.65 -9.04 6.29
CA GLY A 122 -12.69 -10.51 6.44
C GLY A 122 -12.88 -11.03 7.88
N GLY A 123 -13.01 -10.14 8.87
CA GLY A 123 -13.20 -10.47 10.29
C GLY A 123 -14.60 -10.97 10.71
N SER A 124 -15.34 -11.69 9.87
CA SER A 124 -16.63 -12.28 10.27
C SER A 124 -16.42 -13.49 11.18
N ALA A 125 -17.21 -13.60 12.26
CA ALA A 125 -17.05 -14.56 13.35
C ALA A 125 -16.95 -16.05 12.93
N SER A 126 -17.41 -16.41 11.73
CA SER A 126 -17.32 -17.76 11.15
C SER A 126 -15.94 -18.14 10.60
N VAL A 127 -15.00 -17.19 10.50
CA VAL A 127 -13.66 -17.38 9.91
C VAL A 127 -12.54 -17.41 10.99
N LEU A 128 -12.88 -17.13 12.25
CA LEU A 128 -11.93 -17.11 13.37
C LEU A 128 -11.38 -18.49 13.77
N ALA A 129 -12.08 -19.58 13.43
CA ALA A 129 -11.67 -20.95 13.80
C ALA A 129 -10.78 -21.65 12.75
N ALA A 130 -10.78 -21.20 11.50
CA ALA A 130 -10.02 -21.83 10.41
C ALA A 130 -9.03 -20.88 9.70
N VAL A 131 -9.20 -19.56 9.84
CA VAL A 131 -8.36 -18.57 9.16
C VAL A 131 -7.86 -17.48 10.12
N GLY A 132 -7.69 -17.82 11.38
CA GLY A 132 -6.91 -17.05 12.34
C GLY A 132 -7.53 -15.73 12.79
N THR A 133 -7.22 -15.36 14.02
CA THR A 133 -7.22 -13.99 14.53
C THR A 133 -6.84 -12.98 13.43
N PRO A 134 -7.42 -11.77 13.40
CA PRO A 134 -6.97 -10.70 12.50
C PRO A 134 -5.44 -10.69 12.43
N SER A 135 -4.88 -10.75 11.21
CA SER A 135 -3.44 -10.85 11.09
C SER A 135 -2.82 -9.62 11.73
N VAL A 136 -1.88 -9.83 12.65
CA VAL A 136 -1.17 -8.75 13.35
C VAL A 136 -0.63 -7.71 12.37
N ALA A 137 -0.21 -8.13 11.17
CA ALA A 137 0.26 -7.24 10.11
C ALA A 137 -0.84 -6.30 9.60
N GLU A 138 -2.03 -6.81 9.27
CA GLU A 138 -3.14 -5.99 8.77
C GLU A 138 -3.66 -5.04 9.84
N ALA A 139 -3.84 -5.55 11.07
CA ALA A 139 -4.23 -4.73 12.20
C ALA A 139 -3.20 -3.63 12.49
N ALA A 140 -1.90 -3.93 12.41
CA ALA A 140 -0.86 -2.94 12.60
C ALA A 140 -0.84 -1.88 11.49
N ALA A 141 -1.04 -2.28 10.23
CA ALA A 141 -1.13 -1.33 9.10
C ALA A 141 -2.29 -0.34 9.28
N LEU A 142 -3.43 -0.83 9.77
CA LEU A 142 -4.67 -0.06 9.95
C LEU A 142 -4.81 0.62 11.32
N ALA A 143 -3.88 0.40 12.26
CA ALA A 143 -4.00 0.93 13.62
C ALA A 143 -3.95 2.47 13.71
N GLY A 144 -3.42 3.13 12.68
CA GLY A 144 -3.48 4.59 12.49
C GLY A 144 -4.75 5.08 11.79
N GLY A 145 -5.65 4.17 11.40
CA GLY A 145 -6.80 4.45 10.54
C GLY A 145 -6.46 4.34 9.05
N GLY A 146 -7.44 4.68 8.21
CA GLY A 146 -7.33 4.63 6.75
C GLY A 146 -7.78 3.31 6.14
N ASP A 147 -7.31 3.03 4.92
CA ASP A 147 -7.84 1.97 4.07
C ASP A 147 -6.77 0.93 3.72
N LEU A 148 -7.13 -0.35 3.80
CA LEU A 148 -6.25 -1.45 3.43
C LEU A 148 -6.08 -1.50 1.91
N LEU A 149 -4.86 -1.29 1.44
CA LEU A 149 -4.51 -1.37 0.02
C LEU A 149 -4.12 -2.78 -0.40
N VAL A 150 -3.33 -3.44 0.45
CA VAL A 150 -2.83 -4.79 0.19
C VAL A 150 -3.08 -5.65 1.43
N PRO A 151 -3.86 -6.75 1.33
CA PRO A 151 -4.04 -7.68 2.42
C PRO A 151 -2.73 -8.40 2.75
N LYS A 152 -2.73 -9.17 3.84
CA LYS A 152 -1.51 -9.84 4.31
C LYS A 152 -0.84 -10.65 3.20
N ARG A 153 0.48 -10.47 3.07
CA ARG A 153 1.37 -11.30 2.26
C ARG A 153 2.45 -11.87 3.15
N THR A 154 2.84 -13.11 2.87
CA THR A 154 3.83 -13.84 3.66
C THR A 154 5.07 -14.09 2.81
N SER A 155 6.25 -13.96 3.41
CA SER A 155 7.53 -14.25 2.78
C SER A 155 7.61 -15.72 2.33
N ARG A 156 8.48 -15.99 1.36
CA ARG A 156 8.77 -17.36 0.88
C ARG A 156 10.28 -17.55 0.72
N PRO A 157 11.05 -17.55 1.82
CA PRO A 157 12.48 -17.82 1.75
C PRO A 157 12.73 -19.28 1.32
N GLU A 158 13.78 -19.51 0.55
CA GLU A 158 14.16 -20.86 0.13
C GLU A 158 14.77 -21.64 1.30
N GLY A 159 14.43 -22.93 1.42
CA GLY A 159 15.05 -23.84 2.39
C GLY A 159 14.67 -23.61 3.87
N ARG A 160 13.76 -22.68 4.18
CA ARG A 160 13.26 -22.46 5.55
C ARG A 160 11.80 -21.98 5.56
N PRO A 161 11.05 -22.16 6.67
CA PRO A 161 9.69 -21.64 6.76
C PRO A 161 9.67 -20.11 6.72
N ALA A 162 8.54 -19.57 6.25
CA ALA A 162 8.30 -18.14 6.23
C ALA A 162 8.33 -17.54 7.64
N GLY A 163 9.12 -16.48 7.81
CA GLY A 163 9.25 -15.78 9.07
C GLY A 163 8.52 -14.43 9.12
N VAL A 164 8.09 -13.90 7.98
CA VAL A 164 7.60 -12.52 7.88
C VAL A 164 6.25 -12.46 7.15
N THR A 165 5.36 -11.62 7.65
CA THR A 165 4.11 -11.24 7.01
C THR A 165 4.04 -9.71 6.97
N CYS A 166 3.60 -9.13 5.85
CA CYS A 166 3.32 -7.70 5.76
C CYS A 166 1.94 -7.41 5.17
N ALA A 167 1.39 -6.24 5.47
CA ALA A 167 0.18 -5.69 4.87
C ALA A 167 0.37 -4.19 4.67
N ILE A 168 -0.36 -3.60 3.72
CA ILE A 168 -0.18 -2.19 3.34
C ILE A 168 -1.50 -1.44 3.46
N ALA A 169 -1.48 -0.31 4.18
CA ALA A 169 -2.61 0.59 4.30
C ALA A 169 -2.23 2.01 3.90
N ARG A 170 -3.20 2.76 3.37
CA ARG A 170 -3.07 4.20 3.16
C ARG A 170 -3.59 4.93 4.38
N GLU A 171 -2.81 5.85 4.92
CA GLU A 171 -3.24 6.74 5.99
C GLU A 171 -4.40 7.62 5.47
N GLY A 172 -5.51 7.67 6.21
CA GLY A 172 -6.54 8.68 5.94
C GLY A 172 -5.92 10.05 6.16
N GLY A 173 -6.10 11.00 5.25
CA GLY A 173 -5.41 12.31 5.18
C GLY A 173 -5.59 13.28 6.36
N GLY A 174 -5.91 12.81 7.57
CA GLY A 174 -5.75 13.55 8.80
C GLY A 174 -4.27 13.61 9.18
N ARG A 175 -3.72 14.83 9.29
CA ARG A 175 -2.35 15.08 9.74
C ARG A 175 -1.98 14.18 10.93
N PRO A 176 -0.82 13.51 10.94
CA PRO A 176 -0.36 12.83 12.13
C PRO A 176 -0.24 13.84 13.28
N GLY A 177 -1.08 13.65 14.30
CA GLY A 177 -1.01 14.42 15.54
C GLY A 177 0.36 14.22 16.18
N ALA A 178 0.99 15.34 16.49
CA ALA A 178 2.24 15.52 17.22
C ALA A 178 2.73 14.31 18.03
N SER A 179 4.00 13.93 17.80
CA SER A 179 4.75 13.01 18.64
C SER A 179 4.59 13.37 20.12
N ALA A 180 4.06 12.43 20.90
CA ALA A 180 4.00 12.54 22.34
C ALA A 180 5.41 12.67 22.93
N GLY A 181 5.66 13.84 23.51
CA GLY A 181 6.62 14.17 24.57
C GLY A 181 7.88 13.32 24.70
N THR A 182 9.01 13.90 24.28
CA THR A 182 10.30 13.67 24.96
C THR A 182 10.14 14.03 26.43
N GLY A 183 9.93 13.00 27.27
CA GLY A 183 10.02 13.11 28.71
C GLY A 183 11.42 13.53 29.11
N ARG A 184 11.57 14.81 29.41
CA ARG A 184 12.70 15.37 30.15
C ARG A 184 12.72 14.74 31.55
N GLN A 185 13.57 13.74 31.78
CA GLN A 185 14.00 13.38 33.14
C GLN A 185 15.11 14.36 33.54
N LYS A 186 14.77 15.29 34.43
CA LYS A 186 15.75 15.98 35.28
C LYS A 186 15.87 15.16 36.57
N GLY A 187 17.11 14.97 37.02
CA GLY A 187 17.43 14.44 38.34
C GLY A 187 17.16 15.44 39.47
#